data_AF-A0A915YX19-F1
#
_entry.id   AF-A0A915YX19-F1
#
_cell.length_a   1.000
_cell.length_b   1.000
_cell.length_c   1.000
_cell.angle_alpha   90.00
_cell.angle_beta   90.00
_cell.angle_gamma   90.00
#
_symmetry.space_group_name_H-M   'P 1'
#
loop_
_entity.id
_entity.type
_entity.pdbx_description
1 polymer ?
#
loop_
_entity_poly.entity_id
_entity_poly.type
_entity_poly.pdbx_seq_one_letter_code
_entity_poly.pdbx_strand_id
1 'polypeptide(L)'
;MSVPKKRKEVHRDQPTQIQIRWKPLELLGVLTFLNDNFDLWRENHQKACSDAIKETNINRNEQAIYTKINSMIKALEEYFETGRKSNSCAAMWDDDNSKIYDLVKEMYDKTKGGEKKESEKETPNCTSDGDDVVMNNINMTTINIDVPQIPFTIDMVDKIYNEQIQNYDRLVEINRNIIKKKNKEVRDLHEQITHRQTELIELIQKANNILDELKKFTGESSKSPMM
;
A
#
# COMPACT_ATOMS: atom_id res chain seq x y z
N MET A 1 -16.28 24.65 -57.23
CA MET A 1 -17.23 25.00 -56.14
C MET A 1 -16.92 24.12 -54.94
N SER A 2 -16.28 24.69 -53.91
CA SER A 2 -15.89 23.98 -52.70
C SER A 2 -17.02 24.00 -51.68
N VAL A 3 -17.47 22.83 -51.24
CA VAL A 3 -18.47 22.69 -50.18
C VAL A 3 -17.77 22.89 -48.82
N PRO A 4 -18.26 23.78 -47.93
CA PRO A 4 -17.65 23.96 -46.62
C PRO A 4 -18.08 22.84 -45.67
N LYS A 5 -17.11 22.14 -45.08
CA LYS A 5 -17.33 21.16 -43.99
C LYS A 5 -17.88 21.88 -42.76
N LYS A 6 -19.13 21.59 -42.39
CA LYS A 6 -19.71 21.95 -41.08
C LYS A 6 -18.86 21.36 -39.96
N ARG A 7 -18.28 22.20 -39.11
CA ARG A 7 -17.71 21.78 -37.82
C ARG A 7 -18.86 21.26 -36.96
N LYS A 8 -18.78 20.00 -36.54
CA LYS A 8 -19.63 19.47 -35.47
C LYS A 8 -19.20 20.15 -34.16
N GLU A 9 -20.09 20.94 -33.58
CA GLU A 9 -19.98 21.37 -32.19
C GLU A 9 -19.97 20.12 -31.30
N VAL A 10 -18.88 19.95 -30.56
CA VAL A 10 -18.77 18.94 -29.52
C VAL A 10 -19.50 19.51 -28.31
N HIS A 11 -20.77 19.14 -28.14
CA HIS A 11 -21.46 19.29 -26.85
C HIS A 11 -20.68 18.50 -25.81
N ARG A 12 -19.89 19.19 -25.00
CA ARG A 12 -19.06 18.62 -23.94
C ARG A 12 -19.74 18.82 -22.60
N ASP A 13 -20.95 18.29 -22.48
CA ASP A 13 -21.65 18.16 -21.20
C ASP A 13 -21.81 16.67 -20.88
N GLN A 14 -20.67 16.00 -20.69
CA GLN A 14 -20.64 14.77 -19.89
C GLN A 14 -20.06 15.14 -18.53
N PRO A 15 -20.74 14.83 -17.41
CA PRO A 15 -20.15 15.01 -16.09
C PRO A 15 -18.89 14.14 -16.07
N THR A 16 -17.74 14.80 -16.03
CA THR A 16 -16.46 14.13 -15.89
C THR A 16 -16.58 13.35 -14.59
N GLN A 17 -16.61 12.02 -14.64
CA GLN A 17 -16.50 11.19 -13.45
C GLN A 17 -15.26 11.67 -12.72
N ILE A 18 -15.46 12.44 -11.65
CA ILE A 18 -14.39 12.84 -10.76
C ILE A 18 -13.89 11.52 -10.21
N GLN A 19 -12.77 11.03 -10.75
CA GLN A 19 -12.13 9.83 -10.21
C GLN A 19 -11.80 10.16 -8.77
N ILE A 20 -12.60 9.62 -7.84
CA ILE A 20 -12.40 9.85 -6.41
C ILE A 20 -11.04 9.26 -6.07
N ARG A 21 -10.06 10.15 -5.91
CA ARG A 21 -8.69 9.79 -5.56
C ARG A 21 -8.73 8.95 -4.28
N TRP A 22 -8.05 7.82 -4.30
CA TRP A 22 -7.96 6.96 -3.12
C TRP A 22 -7.20 7.70 -2.02
N LYS A 23 -7.80 7.82 -0.83
CA LYS A 23 -7.08 8.34 0.33
C LYS A 23 -6.17 7.23 0.86
N PRO A 24 -4.92 7.55 1.26
CA PRO A 24 -4.01 6.52 1.77
C PRO A 24 -4.57 5.74 2.96
N LEU A 25 -5.28 6.41 3.88
CA LEU A 25 -5.89 5.76 5.04
C LEU A 25 -7.02 4.78 4.67
N GLU A 26 -7.85 5.13 3.67
CA GLU A 26 -8.90 4.23 3.14
C GLU A 26 -8.24 2.95 2.60
N LEU A 27 -7.20 3.13 1.78
CA LEU A 27 -6.49 2.02 1.15
C LEU A 27 -5.73 1.16 2.17
N LEU A 28 -5.11 1.79 3.17
CA LEU A 28 -4.39 1.11 4.24
C LEU A 28 -5.34 0.22 5.07
N GLY A 29 -6.50 0.75 5.47
CA GLY A 29 -7.49 -0.02 6.23
C GLY A 29 -7.95 -1.26 5.48
N VAL A 30 -8.31 -1.10 4.20
CA VAL A 30 -8.75 -2.21 3.35
C VAL A 30 -7.66 -3.26 3.16
N LEU A 31 -6.43 -2.83 2.81
CA LEU A 31 -5.31 -3.76 2.59
C LEU A 31 -4.91 -4.49 3.87
N THR A 32 -5.03 -3.86 5.03
CA THR A 32 -4.75 -4.50 6.33
C THR A 32 -5.76 -5.60 6.59
N PHE A 33 -7.05 -5.29 6.51
CA PHE A 33 -8.12 -6.27 6.72
C PHE A 33 -7.99 -7.49 5.80
N LEU A 34 -7.71 -7.25 4.51
CA LEU A 34 -7.58 -8.32 3.53
C LEU A 34 -6.31 -9.14 3.71
N ASN A 35 -5.22 -8.56 4.24
CA ASN A 35 -4.02 -9.33 4.57
C ASN A 35 -4.20 -10.20 5.81
N ASP A 36 -4.89 -9.68 6.83
CA ASP A 36 -5.18 -10.40 8.07
C ASP A 36 -6.16 -11.55 7.82
N ASN A 37 -7.07 -11.38 6.85
CA ASN A 37 -8.06 -12.37 6.44
C ASN A 37 -7.80 -12.88 5.03
N PHE A 38 -6.54 -13.15 4.69
CA PHE A 38 -6.14 -13.51 3.33
C PHE A 38 -6.81 -14.78 2.80
N ASP A 39 -7.21 -15.71 3.68
CA ASP A 39 -7.95 -16.91 3.27
C ASP A 39 -9.31 -16.56 2.67
N LEU A 40 -10.02 -15.55 3.22
CA LEU A 40 -11.25 -15.03 2.62
C LEU A 40 -10.99 -14.42 1.25
N TRP A 41 -9.89 -13.69 1.12
CA TRP A 41 -9.47 -13.13 -0.16
C TRP A 41 -9.19 -14.25 -1.17
N ARG A 42 -8.50 -15.32 -0.79
CA ARG A 42 -8.19 -16.47 -1.67
C ARG A 42 -9.45 -17.21 -2.12
N GLU A 43 -10.40 -17.44 -1.21
CA GLU A 43 -11.63 -18.19 -1.49
C GLU A 43 -12.62 -17.38 -2.33
N ASN A 44 -12.84 -16.11 -1.96
CA ASN A 44 -13.83 -15.27 -2.62
C ASN A 44 -13.47 -13.78 -2.50
N HIS A 45 -12.82 -13.25 -3.53
CA HIS A 45 -12.43 -11.84 -3.61
C HIS A 45 -13.60 -10.86 -3.42
N GLN A 46 -14.79 -11.17 -3.95
CA GLN A 46 -15.95 -10.27 -3.84
C GLN A 46 -16.43 -10.20 -2.40
N LYS A 47 -16.65 -11.36 -1.76
CA LYS A 47 -17.05 -11.44 -0.35
C LYS A 47 -16.02 -10.77 0.56
N ALA A 48 -14.73 -10.98 0.30
CA ALA A 48 -13.66 -10.34 1.06
C ALA A 48 -13.71 -8.80 0.92
N CYS A 49 -14.02 -8.28 -0.27
CA CYS A 49 -14.24 -6.84 -0.47
C CYS A 49 -15.50 -6.35 0.26
N SER A 50 -16.60 -7.10 0.23
CA SER A 50 -17.82 -6.77 0.99
C SER A 50 -17.54 -6.64 2.48
N ASP A 51 -16.82 -7.62 3.03
CA ASP A 51 -16.51 -7.67 4.46
C ASP A 51 -15.49 -6.58 4.83
N ALA A 52 -14.53 -6.27 3.94
CA ALA A 52 -13.65 -5.12 4.10
C ALA A 52 -14.41 -3.79 4.13
N ILE A 53 -15.46 -3.61 3.31
CA ILE A 53 -16.30 -2.40 3.35
C ILE A 53 -17.01 -2.27 4.69
N LYS A 54 -17.55 -3.38 5.21
CA LYS A 54 -18.23 -3.39 6.51
C LYS A 54 -17.28 -3.02 7.64
N GLU A 55 -16.08 -3.58 7.64
CA GLU A 55 -15.08 -3.33 8.68
C GLU A 55 -14.48 -1.92 8.61
N THR A 56 -14.17 -1.44 7.40
CA THR A 56 -13.48 -0.16 7.21
C THR A 56 -14.43 1.03 7.03
N ASN A 57 -15.73 0.76 6.90
CA ASN A 57 -16.80 1.73 6.68
C ASN A 57 -16.49 2.76 5.58
N ILE A 58 -15.91 2.29 4.46
CA ILE A 58 -15.58 3.14 3.33
C ILE A 58 -16.76 3.24 2.36
N ASN A 59 -17.00 4.44 1.83
CA ASN A 59 -18.02 4.67 0.81
C ASN A 59 -17.48 4.33 -0.60
N ARG A 60 -17.13 3.06 -0.82
CA ARG A 60 -16.66 2.52 -2.11
C ARG A 60 -17.44 1.24 -2.41
N ASN A 61 -17.65 0.96 -3.69
CA ASN A 61 -18.22 -0.31 -4.09
C ASN A 61 -17.16 -1.43 -4.07
N GLU A 62 -17.61 -2.67 -3.88
CA GLU A 62 -16.77 -3.87 -3.84
C GLU A 62 -15.91 -3.99 -5.10
N GLN A 63 -16.52 -3.71 -6.26
CA GLN A 63 -15.84 -3.76 -7.54
C GLN A 63 -14.67 -2.77 -7.64
N ALA A 64 -14.78 -1.56 -7.10
CA ALA A 64 -13.68 -0.60 -7.11
C ALA A 64 -12.55 -1.05 -6.19
N ILE A 65 -12.86 -1.66 -5.05
CA ILE A 65 -11.85 -2.23 -4.14
C ILE A 65 -11.10 -3.35 -4.84
N TYR A 66 -11.83 -4.34 -5.36
CA TYR A 66 -11.24 -5.46 -6.10
C TYR A 66 -10.36 -4.97 -7.25
N THR A 67 -10.89 -4.08 -8.09
CA THR A 67 -10.16 -3.53 -9.23
C THR A 67 -8.91 -2.78 -8.77
N LYS A 68 -8.99 -2.01 -7.68
CA LYS A 68 -7.86 -1.26 -7.16
C LYS A 68 -6.76 -2.18 -6.65
N ILE A 69 -7.10 -3.15 -5.81
CA ILE A 69 -6.13 -4.10 -5.24
C ILE A 69 -5.49 -4.93 -6.34
N ASN A 70 -6.29 -5.47 -7.26
CA ASN A 70 -5.79 -6.23 -8.38
C ASN A 70 -4.86 -5.38 -9.28
N SER A 71 -5.20 -4.11 -9.52
CA SER A 71 -4.31 -3.21 -10.26
C SER A 71 -2.97 -2.96 -9.56
N MET A 72 -2.97 -2.94 -8.23
CA MET A 72 -1.75 -2.75 -7.42
C MET A 72 -0.89 -4.01 -7.42
N ILE A 73 -1.50 -5.19 -7.29
CA ILE A 73 -0.81 -6.48 -7.41
C ILE A 73 -0.17 -6.63 -8.79
N LYS A 74 -0.90 -6.31 -9.87
CA LYS A 74 -0.37 -6.32 -11.24
C LYS A 74 0.76 -5.31 -11.45
N ALA A 75 0.62 -4.10 -10.92
CA ALA A 75 1.68 -3.09 -10.98
C ALA A 75 2.96 -3.54 -10.25
N LEU A 76 2.83 -4.34 -9.19
CA LEU A 76 3.96 -4.93 -8.50
C LEU A 76 4.59 -6.08 -9.32
N GLU A 77 3.78 -6.93 -9.95
CA GLU A 77 4.25 -7.99 -10.85
C GLU A 77 5.03 -7.40 -12.04
N GLU A 78 4.49 -6.38 -12.70
CA GLU A 78 5.17 -5.64 -13.78
C GLU A 78 6.49 -5.01 -13.31
N TYR A 79 6.53 -4.50 -12.07
CA TYR A 79 7.75 -3.94 -11.48
C TYR A 79 8.82 -5.02 -11.26
N PHE A 80 8.45 -6.21 -10.78
CA PHE A 80 9.39 -7.31 -10.62
C PHE A 80 9.92 -7.85 -11.95
N GLU A 81 9.10 -7.83 -13.01
CA GLU A 81 9.52 -8.27 -14.35
C GLU A 81 10.40 -7.24 -15.08
N THR A 82 10.04 -5.96 -14.99
CA THR A 82 10.62 -4.91 -15.87
C THR A 82 11.45 -3.87 -15.14
N GLY A 83 11.38 -3.82 -13.80
CA GLY A 83 11.98 -2.77 -12.96
C GLY A 83 11.26 -1.42 -13.04
N ARG A 84 10.15 -1.29 -13.77
CA ARG A 84 9.43 -0.03 -13.98
C ARG A 84 8.26 0.13 -13.02
N LYS A 85 8.15 1.32 -12.40
CA LYS A 85 7.02 1.66 -11.53
C LYS A 85 5.85 2.19 -12.34
N SER A 86 4.66 1.61 -12.17
CA SER A 86 3.44 2.07 -12.84
C SER A 86 2.90 3.36 -12.22
N ASN A 87 2.66 4.38 -13.05
CA ASN A 87 2.10 5.66 -12.62
C ASN A 87 0.64 5.54 -12.12
N SER A 88 -0.10 4.50 -12.54
CA SER A 88 -1.49 4.25 -12.11
C SER A 88 -1.61 3.92 -10.61
N CYS A 89 -0.49 3.51 -10.00
CA CYS A 89 -0.38 3.17 -8.58
C CYS A 89 0.62 4.08 -7.85
N ALA A 90 0.72 5.35 -8.23
CA ALA A 90 1.65 6.31 -7.60
C ALA A 90 1.58 6.34 -6.05
N ALA A 91 0.39 6.24 -5.47
CA ALA A 91 0.20 6.21 -4.01
C ALA A 91 0.85 4.99 -3.32
N MET A 92 1.09 3.90 -4.05
CA MET A 92 1.81 2.72 -3.54
C MET A 92 3.31 2.98 -3.49
N TRP A 93 3.83 3.78 -4.42
CA TRP A 93 5.27 4.02 -4.56
C TRP A 93 5.79 5.21 -3.74
N ASP A 94 4.87 5.92 -3.09
CA ASP A 94 5.15 7.08 -2.26
C ASP A 94 5.79 6.63 -0.93
N ASP A 95 6.92 7.22 -0.57
CA ASP A 95 7.71 6.81 0.61
C ASP A 95 6.91 6.98 1.91
N ASP A 96 6.04 8.01 1.96
CA ASP A 96 5.13 8.27 3.07
C ASP A 96 4.04 7.18 3.21
N ASN A 97 3.82 6.39 2.16
CA ASN A 97 2.87 5.27 2.10
C ASN A 97 3.56 3.92 1.93
N SER A 98 4.82 3.78 2.36
CA SER A 98 5.60 2.53 2.30
C SER A 98 4.84 1.29 2.81
N LYS A 99 3.99 1.44 3.84
CA LYS A 99 3.13 0.35 4.34
C LYS A 99 2.15 -0.19 3.31
N ILE A 100 1.65 0.65 2.42
CA ILE A 100 0.75 0.24 1.33
C ILE A 100 1.51 -0.69 0.38
N TYR A 101 2.76 -0.34 0.05
CA TYR A 101 3.64 -1.22 -0.72
C TYR A 101 3.91 -2.54 0.00
N ASP A 102 4.26 -2.48 1.30
CA ASP A 102 4.55 -3.69 2.09
C ASP A 102 3.35 -4.65 2.13
N LEU A 103 2.15 -4.12 2.38
CA LEU A 103 0.91 -4.92 2.39
C LEU A 103 0.60 -5.53 1.02
N VAL A 104 0.75 -4.77 -0.06
CA VAL A 104 0.52 -5.31 -1.42
C VAL A 104 1.56 -6.37 -1.75
N LYS A 105 2.82 -6.17 -1.37
CA LYS A 105 3.89 -7.16 -1.53
C LYS A 105 3.59 -8.43 -0.75
N GLU A 106 3.10 -8.31 0.48
CA GLU A 106 2.71 -9.46 1.28
C GLU A 106 1.56 -10.25 0.64
N MET A 107 0.54 -9.55 0.11
CA MET A 107 -0.55 -10.21 -0.64
C MET A 107 -0.03 -10.92 -1.90
N TYR A 108 0.90 -10.29 -2.64
CA TYR A 108 1.54 -10.90 -3.81
C TYR A 108 2.32 -12.16 -3.42
N ASP A 109 3.15 -12.07 -2.38
CA ASP A 109 3.95 -13.20 -1.89
C ASP A 109 3.05 -14.34 -1.38
N LYS A 110 1.93 -14.05 -0.69
CA LYS A 110 0.93 -15.04 -0.29
C LYS A 110 0.21 -15.68 -1.48
N THR A 111 -0.01 -14.92 -2.55
CA THR A 111 -0.63 -15.43 -3.79
C THR A 111 0.32 -16.38 -4.52
N LYS A 112 1.56 -15.96 -4.82
CA LYS A 112 2.58 -16.78 -5.50
C LYS A 112 3.15 -17.90 -4.64
N GLY A 113 3.22 -17.72 -3.32
CA GLY A 113 3.67 -18.72 -2.36
C GLY A 113 2.67 -19.86 -2.15
N GLY A 114 1.36 -19.61 -2.38
CA GLY A 114 0.32 -20.63 -2.37
C GLY A 114 0.44 -21.61 -3.54
N GLU A 115 0.79 -21.12 -4.73
CA GLU A 115 0.97 -21.94 -5.93
C GLU A 115 2.12 -22.97 -5.77
N LYS A 116 3.12 -22.70 -4.92
CA LYS A 116 4.25 -23.62 -4.66
C LYS A 116 3.96 -24.71 -3.62
N LYS A 117 2.89 -24.61 -2.83
CA LYS A 117 2.55 -25.62 -1.81
C LYS A 117 1.44 -26.59 -2.24
N GLU A 118 0.73 -26.31 -3.33
CA GLU A 118 -0.36 -27.16 -3.84
C GLU A 118 0.08 -28.22 -4.85
N SER A 119 1.32 -28.22 -5.32
CA SER A 119 1.85 -29.24 -6.25
C SER A 119 2.18 -30.60 -5.62
N GLU A 120 1.94 -30.80 -4.32
CA GLU A 120 2.22 -32.07 -3.60
C GLU A 120 0.99 -32.66 -2.86
N LYS A 121 -0.24 -32.32 -3.26
CA LYS A 121 -1.40 -33.08 -2.80
C LYS A 121 -2.11 -33.76 -3.97
N GLU A 122 -1.90 -35.06 -3.96
CA GLU A 122 -2.46 -36.10 -4.80
C GLU A 122 -3.96 -35.89 -5.07
N THR A 123 -4.29 -36.00 -6.36
CA THR A 123 -5.63 -36.24 -6.85
C THR A 123 -6.22 -37.53 -6.25
N PRO A 124 -7.54 -37.54 -6.03
CA PRO A 124 -8.32 -38.72 -6.35
C PRO A 124 -9.28 -38.38 -7.49
N ASN A 125 -9.07 -39.07 -8.60
CA ASN A 125 -9.95 -39.09 -9.76
C ASN A 125 -11.41 -39.32 -9.35
N CYS A 126 -12.33 -38.54 -9.92
CA CYS A 126 -13.69 -39.01 -10.19
C CYS A 126 -14.11 -38.48 -11.57
N THR A 127 -13.94 -39.34 -12.57
CA THR A 127 -14.56 -39.23 -13.87
C THR A 127 -16.06 -39.52 -13.74
N SER A 128 -16.92 -38.60 -14.17
CA SER A 128 -18.21 -38.98 -14.75
C SER A 128 -18.69 -37.90 -15.70
N ASP A 129 -18.62 -38.27 -16.96
CA ASP A 129 -19.22 -37.65 -18.13
C ASP A 129 -20.76 -37.76 -18.05
N GLY A 130 -21.49 -36.83 -18.68
CA GLY A 130 -22.93 -36.95 -18.89
C GLY A 130 -23.73 -35.66 -18.78
N ASP A 131 -24.06 -35.11 -19.95
CA ASP A 131 -25.16 -34.17 -20.25
C ASP A 131 -26.37 -34.25 -19.29
N ASP A 132 -26.90 -33.09 -18.88
CA ASP A 132 -28.25 -32.71 -19.34
C ASP A 132 -28.54 -31.21 -19.18
N VAL A 133 -28.95 -30.59 -20.28
CA VAL A 133 -29.40 -29.21 -20.37
C VAL A 133 -30.86 -29.18 -19.95
N VAL A 134 -31.17 -28.78 -18.71
CA VAL A 134 -32.55 -28.53 -18.30
C VAL A 134 -32.83 -27.04 -18.22
N MET A 135 -33.39 -26.55 -19.32
CA MET A 135 -33.95 -25.21 -19.51
C MET A 135 -35.27 -25.11 -18.72
N ASN A 136 -35.25 -24.58 -17.50
CA ASN A 136 -36.47 -24.36 -16.72
C ASN A 136 -36.93 -22.89 -16.75
N ASN A 137 -37.84 -22.65 -17.70
CA ASN A 137 -39.03 -21.79 -17.65
C ASN A 137 -39.05 -20.61 -16.65
N ILE A 138 -38.88 -19.39 -17.18
CA ILE A 138 -39.19 -18.13 -16.50
C ILE A 138 -40.71 -17.94 -16.51
N ASN A 139 -41.39 -18.40 -15.47
CA ASN A 139 -42.72 -17.88 -15.13
C ASN A 139 -42.57 -16.76 -14.10
N MET A 140 -42.97 -15.55 -14.50
CA MET A 140 -43.16 -14.40 -13.62
C MET A 140 -43.99 -14.81 -12.41
N THR A 141 -43.32 -14.97 -11.27
CA THR A 141 -43.98 -14.93 -9.97
C THR A 141 -43.42 -13.71 -9.29
N THR A 142 -44.28 -12.74 -8.98
CA THR A 142 -43.96 -11.53 -8.23
C THR A 142 -43.31 -11.95 -6.91
N ILE A 143 -41.98 -11.89 -6.85
CA ILE A 143 -41.22 -12.13 -5.64
C ILE A 143 -41.42 -10.87 -4.80
N ASN A 144 -42.33 -10.91 -3.84
CA ASN A 144 -42.24 -10.02 -2.69
C ASN A 144 -40.91 -10.34 -2.01
N ILE A 145 -39.88 -9.56 -2.34
CA ILE A 145 -38.63 -9.56 -1.60
C ILE A 145 -38.99 -8.95 -0.25
N ASP A 146 -39.30 -9.81 0.71
CA ASP A 146 -39.41 -9.44 2.11
C ASP A 146 -38.00 -9.06 2.56
N VAL A 147 -37.68 -7.77 2.45
CA VAL A 147 -36.46 -7.19 3.00
C VAL A 147 -36.58 -7.33 4.51
N PRO A 148 -35.69 -8.07 5.20
CA PRO A 148 -35.71 -8.11 6.65
C PRO A 148 -35.55 -6.68 7.16
N GLN A 149 -36.63 -6.08 7.69
CA GLN A 149 -36.54 -4.86 8.46
C GLN A 149 -35.85 -5.23 9.77
N ILE A 150 -34.52 -5.24 9.76
CA ILE A 150 -33.72 -5.31 10.97
C ILE A 150 -34.06 -4.02 11.74
N PRO A 151 -34.67 -4.10 12.93
CA PRO A 151 -34.99 -2.91 13.69
C PRO A 151 -33.67 -2.26 14.13
N PHE A 152 -33.44 -1.03 13.70
CA PHE A 152 -32.36 -0.19 14.24
C PHE A 152 -32.69 0.09 15.71
N THR A 153 -32.11 -0.68 16.63
CA THR A 153 -32.23 -0.43 18.06
C THR A 153 -31.14 0.55 18.50
N ILE A 154 -31.46 1.39 19.50
CA ILE A 154 -30.47 2.29 20.14
C ILE A 154 -29.26 1.49 20.63
N ASP A 155 -29.47 0.30 21.20
CA ASP A 155 -28.39 -0.57 21.70
C ASP A 155 -27.41 -1.00 20.61
N MET A 156 -27.88 -1.23 19.38
CA MET A 156 -27.01 -1.59 18.26
C MET A 156 -26.16 -0.40 17.81
N VAL A 157 -26.71 0.81 17.85
CA VAL A 157 -26.00 2.06 17.56
C VAL A 157 -24.93 2.32 18.62
N ASP A 158 -25.28 2.17 19.90
CA ASP A 158 -24.34 2.37 21.01
C ASP A 158 -23.19 1.36 20.97
N LYS A 159 -23.48 0.11 20.62
CA LYS A 159 -22.44 -0.92 20.43
C LYS A 159 -21.47 -0.53 19.32
N ILE A 160 -21.97 -0.14 18.15
CA ILE A 160 -21.14 0.29 17.01
C ILE A 160 -20.30 1.52 17.40
N TYR A 161 -20.89 2.48 18.11
CA TYR A 161 -20.18 3.69 18.54
C TYR A 161 -19.06 3.37 19.53
N ASN A 162 -19.32 2.51 20.52
CA ASN A 162 -18.31 2.07 21.47
C ASN A 162 -17.17 1.28 20.80
N GLU A 163 -17.48 0.43 19.82
CA GLU A 163 -16.48 -0.27 19.01
C GLU A 163 -15.62 0.71 18.21
N GLN A 164 -16.20 1.78 17.65
CA GLN A 164 -15.44 2.83 16.96
C GLN A 164 -14.49 3.58 17.89
N ILE A 165 -14.94 3.91 19.10
CA ILE A 165 -14.07 4.55 20.11
C ILE A 165 -12.88 3.65 20.42
N GLN A 166 -13.12 2.36 20.71
CA GLN A 166 -12.05 1.42 21.02
C GLN A 166 -11.08 1.24 19.86
N ASN A 167 -11.56 1.22 18.63
CA ASN A 167 -10.70 1.11 17.45
C ASN A 167 -9.82 2.37 17.30
N TYR A 168 -10.39 3.55 17.52
CA TYR A 168 -9.64 4.80 17.49
C TYR A 168 -8.56 4.83 18.58
N ASP A 169 -8.88 4.40 19.80
CA ASP A 169 -7.92 4.33 20.91
C ASP A 169 -6.75 3.40 20.59
N ARG A 170 -7.03 2.21 20.02
CA ARG A 170 -5.99 1.29 19.55
C ARG A 170 -5.10 1.93 18.49
N LEU A 171 -5.69 2.64 17.53
CA LEU A 171 -4.95 3.31 16.47
C LEU A 171 -4.06 4.43 17.02
N VAL A 172 -4.56 5.20 17.98
CA VAL A 172 -3.78 6.23 18.69
C VAL A 172 -2.58 5.60 19.40
N GLU A 173 -2.77 4.47 20.08
CA GLU A 173 -1.69 3.78 20.79
C GLU A 173 -0.63 3.21 19.84
N ILE A 174 -1.05 2.59 18.74
CA ILE A 174 -0.16 2.12 17.67
C ILE A 174 0.67 3.29 17.12
N ASN A 175 0.01 4.40 16.76
CA ASN A 175 0.70 5.59 16.25
C ASN A 175 1.68 6.17 17.26
N ARG A 176 1.32 6.20 18.54
CA ARG A 176 2.20 6.65 19.62
C ARG A 176 3.46 5.79 19.73
N ASN A 177 3.33 4.48 19.62
CA ASN A 177 4.45 3.54 19.67
C ASN A 177 5.36 3.69 18.43
N ILE A 178 4.78 3.91 17.25
CA ILE A 178 5.54 4.18 16.02
C ILE A 178 6.36 5.47 16.16
N ILE A 179 5.72 6.56 16.60
CA ILE A 179 6.39 7.86 16.80
C ILE A 179 7.51 7.73 17.82
N LYS A 180 7.28 7.02 18.94
CA LYS A 180 8.32 6.75 19.94
C LYS A 180 9.53 6.01 19.35
N LYS A 181 9.28 4.96 18.55
CA LYS A 181 10.35 4.18 17.90
C LYS A 181 11.15 5.03 16.93
N LYS A 182 10.48 5.77 16.04
CA LYS A 182 11.13 6.66 15.07
C LYS A 182 11.93 7.77 15.76
N ASN A 183 11.39 8.38 16.80
CA ASN A 183 12.10 9.40 17.57
C ASN A 183 13.34 8.82 18.27
N LYS A 184 13.32 7.56 18.69
CA LYS A 184 14.51 6.90 19.23
C LYS A 184 15.58 6.72 18.14
N GLU A 185 15.20 6.16 17.00
CA GLU A 185 16.10 5.96 15.86
C GLU A 185 16.75 7.28 15.39
N VAL A 186 15.98 8.37 15.32
CA VAL A 186 16.49 9.70 14.98
C VAL A 186 17.51 10.20 16.00
N ARG A 187 17.29 9.99 17.31
CA ARG A 187 18.26 10.37 18.34
C ARG A 187 19.54 9.55 18.24
N ASP A 188 19.42 8.23 18.07
CA ASP A 188 20.57 7.33 17.98
C ASP A 188 21.43 7.65 16.73
N LEU A 189 20.79 8.01 15.61
CA LEU A 189 21.49 8.47 14.41
C LEU A 189 22.15 9.83 14.60
N HIS A 190 21.46 10.77 15.26
CA HIS A 190 22.02 12.08 15.55
C HIS A 190 23.28 11.98 16.41
N GLU A 191 23.25 11.14 17.46
CA GLU A 191 24.40 10.90 18.34
C GLU A 191 25.59 10.30 17.57
N GLN A 192 25.35 9.33 16.70
CA GLN A 192 26.39 8.76 15.83
C GLN A 192 27.00 9.80 14.89
N ILE A 193 26.18 10.67 14.30
CA ILE A 193 26.65 11.76 13.43
C ILE A 193 27.53 12.73 14.22
N THR A 194 27.06 13.16 15.40
CA THR A 194 27.83 14.07 16.27
C THR A 194 29.16 13.45 16.68
N HIS A 195 29.17 12.17 17.06
CA HIS A 195 30.41 11.47 17.41
C HIS A 195 31.42 11.45 16.26
N ARG A 196 30.98 11.06 15.05
CA ARG A 196 31.83 11.05 13.85
C ARG A 196 32.34 12.44 13.48
N GLN A 197 31.52 13.48 13.66
CA GLN A 197 31.94 14.86 13.43
C GLN A 197 33.06 15.28 14.39
N THR A 198 32.97 14.90 15.67
CA THR A 198 34.04 15.16 16.64
C THR A 198 35.35 14.44 16.26
N GLU A 199 35.27 13.15 15.91
CA GLU A 199 36.45 12.38 15.47
C GLU A 199 37.10 13.00 14.22
N LEU A 200 36.29 13.45 13.26
CA LEU A 200 36.79 14.09 12.04
C LEU A 200 37.52 15.41 12.36
N ILE A 201 36.98 16.23 13.27
CA ILE A 201 37.63 17.46 13.72
C ILE A 201 38.99 17.15 14.36
N GLU A 202 39.07 16.13 15.22
CA GLU A 202 40.34 15.73 15.84
C GLU A 202 41.37 15.27 14.81
N LEU A 203 40.96 14.49 13.80
CA LEU A 203 41.84 14.04 12.72
C LEU A 203 42.34 15.20 11.87
N ILE A 204 41.47 16.16 11.54
CA ILE A 204 41.86 17.38 10.81
C ILE A 204 42.87 18.18 11.64
N GLN A 205 42.64 18.32 12.95
CA GLN A 205 43.58 19.02 13.84
C GLN A 205 44.95 18.35 13.86
N LYS A 206 45.00 17.01 13.96
CA LYS A 206 46.24 16.23 13.90
C LYS A 206 46.96 16.41 12.57
N ALA A 207 46.25 16.34 11.45
CA ALA A 207 46.82 16.53 10.12
C ALA A 207 47.41 17.94 9.93
N ASN A 208 46.70 18.97 10.43
CA ASN A 208 47.19 20.35 10.40
C ASN A 208 48.45 20.54 11.24
N ASN A 209 48.51 19.95 12.44
CA ASN A 209 49.71 19.99 13.27
C ASN A 209 50.93 19.37 12.56
N ILE A 210 50.76 18.21 11.91
CA ILE A 210 51.82 17.55 11.13
C ILE A 210 52.27 18.44 9.95
N LEU A 211 51.32 19.05 9.25
CA LEU A 211 51.64 19.96 8.14
C LEU A 211 52.47 21.15 8.61
N ASP A 212 52.13 21.72 9.76
CA ASP A 212 52.88 22.85 10.33
C ASP A 212 54.28 22.45 10.80
N GLU A 213 54.46 21.24 11.34
CA GLU A 213 55.79 20.70 11.63
C GLU A 213 56.63 20.54 10.36
N LEU A 214 56.08 19.94 9.30
CA LEU A 214 56.76 19.77 8.01
C LEU A 214 57.17 21.11 7.38
N LYS A 215 56.33 22.15 7.50
CA LYS A 215 56.66 23.51 7.05
C LYS A 215 57.84 24.11 7.80
N LYS A 216 57.96 23.86 9.11
CA LYS A 216 59.11 24.33 9.90
C LYS A 216 60.40 23.66 9.44
N PHE A 217 60.39 22.33 9.25
CA PHE A 217 61.55 21.59 8.75
C PHE A 217 62.03 22.06 7.37
N THR A 218 61.09 22.32 6.45
CA THR A 218 61.40 22.77 5.08
C THR A 218 61.77 24.25 4.99
N GLY A 219 61.23 25.09 5.87
CA GLY A 219 61.57 26.52 5.98
C GLY A 219 62.94 26.80 6.62
N GLU A 220 63.45 25.89 7.46
CA GLU A 220 64.80 25.98 8.04
C GLU A 220 65.87 25.46 7.06
N SER A 221 65.56 24.46 6.23
CA SER A 221 66.46 23.93 5.20
C SER A 221 66.81 24.93 4.08
N SER A 222 66.03 26.00 3.89
CA SER A 222 66.26 27.03 2.86
C SER A 222 67.12 28.20 3.36
N LYS A 223 67.57 28.19 4.62
CA LYS A 223 68.57 29.11 5.16
C LYS A 223 69.91 28.40 5.39
N SER A 224 70.48 27.80 4.34
CA SER A 224 71.90 27.46 4.37
C SER A 224 72.71 28.69 3.91
N PRO A 225 73.73 29.15 4.65
CA PRO A 225 74.51 30.32 4.24
C PRO A 225 75.31 29.98 2.99
N MET A 226 75.13 30.74 1.91
CA MET A 226 76.16 30.82 0.87
C MET A 226 77.40 31.43 1.52
N MET A 227 78.38 30.59 1.85
CA MET A 227 79.79 30.97 1.89
C MET A 227 80.42 30.62 0.55
#